data_AF-A0A7W0WJA6-F1
#
_entry.id   AF-A0A7W0WJA6-F1
#
_cell.length_a   1.000
_cell.length_b   1.000
_cell.length_c   1.000
_cell.angle_alpha   90.00
_cell.angle_beta   90.00
_cell.angle_gamma   90.00
#
_symmetry.space_group_name_H-M   'P 1'
#
loop_
_entity.id
_entity.type
_entity.pdbx_description
1 polymer ?
#
loop_
_entity_poly.entity_id
_entity_poly.type
_entity_poly.pdbx_seq_one_letter_code
_entity_poly.pdbx_strand_id
1 'polypeptide(L)' 'MAEQMTVSWRGRSYDVVRQGAGESGEPGAVWQVLQDGALVTSFPADDGDGAAEVRAKVTGWLEGTESRPEADVGRR' A
#
# COMPACT_ATOMS: atom_id res chain seq x y z
N MET A 1 -11.09 13.96 5.91
CA MET A 1 -11.73 12.81 5.26
C MET A 1 -10.63 11.80 4.99
N ALA A 2 -10.76 10.54 5.43
CA ALA A 2 -9.76 9.53 5.14
C ALA A 2 -9.86 9.17 3.64
N GLU A 3 -8.76 9.24 2.91
CA GLU A 3 -8.75 8.82 1.52
C GLU A 3 -8.63 7.30 1.47
N GLN A 4 -9.56 6.65 0.76
CA GLN A 4 -9.59 5.20 0.61
C GLN A 4 -9.83 4.83 -0.86
N MET A 5 -9.20 3.76 -1.33
CA MET A 5 -9.42 3.21 -2.67
C MET A 5 -9.23 1.69 -2.66
N THR A 6 -9.83 1.00 -3.61
CA THR A 6 -9.64 -0.44 -3.78
C THR A 6 -8.91 -0.71 -5.08
N VAL A 7 -7.85 -1.53 -5.01
CA VAL A 7 -7.03 -1.96 -6.15
C VAL A 7 -7.30 -3.44 -6.40
N SER A 8 -7.86 -3.77 -7.56
CA SER A 8 -8.05 -5.17 -7.99
C SER A 8 -6.85 -5.65 -8.79
N TRP A 9 -6.23 -6.75 -8.36
CA TRP A 9 -5.08 -7.36 -9.04
C TRP A 9 -5.19 -8.88 -9.06
N ARG A 10 -5.09 -9.49 -10.25
CA ARG A 10 -5.20 -10.96 -10.46
C ARG A 10 -6.40 -11.62 -9.74
N GLY A 11 -7.54 -10.93 -9.70
CA GLY A 11 -8.75 -11.43 -9.04
C GLY A 11 -8.77 -11.27 -7.52
N ARG A 12 -7.74 -10.65 -6.91
CA ARG A 12 -7.72 -10.22 -5.51
C ARG A 12 -8.02 -8.73 -5.40
N SER A 13 -8.63 -8.34 -4.30
CA SER A 13 -8.90 -6.94 -3.97
C SER A 13 -8.01 -6.50 -2.82
N TYR A 14 -7.40 -5.34 -2.96
CA TYR A 14 -6.56 -4.71 -1.95
C TYR A 14 -7.16 -3.37 -1.58
N ASP A 15 -7.47 -3.17 -0.32
CA ASP A 15 -8.00 -1.92 0.22
C ASP A 15 -6.84 -1.02 0.63
N VAL A 16 -6.78 0.18 0.07
CA VAL A 16 -5.71 1.13 0.30
C VAL A 16 -6.29 2.32 1.06
N VAL A 17 -5.83 2.54 2.27
CA VAL A 17 -6.34 3.60 3.16
C VAL A 17 -5.23 4.55 3.56
N ARG A 18 -5.50 5.85 3.50
CA ARG A 18 -4.60 6.87 4.02
C ARG A 18 -4.85 7.01 5.52
N GLN A 19 -3.89 6.57 6.32
CA GLN A 19 -3.82 6.94 7.73
C GLN A 19 -3.09 8.28 7.81
N GLY A 20 -3.80 9.30 8.29
CA GLY A 20 -3.14 10.55 8.67
C GLY A 20 -2.17 10.29 9.83
N ALA A 21 -1.23 11.21 10.06
CA ALA A 21 -0.45 11.21 11.29
C ALA A 21 -1.43 11.23 12.47
N GLY A 22 -1.62 10.08 13.11
CA GLY A 22 -2.41 10.00 14.33
C GLY A 22 -1.76 10.89 15.38
N GLU A 23 -2.52 11.27 16.40
CA GLU A 23 -2.11 12.14 17.52
C GLU A 23 -0.85 11.66 18.28
N SER A 24 -0.28 10.51 17.91
CA SER A 24 0.98 9.92 18.38
C SER A 24 2.21 10.30 17.54
N GLY A 25 2.34 11.56 17.10
CA GLY A 25 3.65 12.14 16.74
C GLY A 25 4.50 11.43 15.66
N GLU A 26 3.92 10.60 14.80
CA GLU A 26 4.63 9.98 13.68
C GLU A 26 4.84 10.98 12.53
N PRO A 27 6.05 11.01 11.91
CA PRO A 27 6.37 11.99 10.88
C PRO A 27 5.73 11.58 9.54
N GLY A 28 4.49 12.01 9.31
CA GLY A 28 3.85 12.00 8.00
C GLY A 28 2.66 11.04 7.88
N ALA A 29 1.77 11.37 6.94
CA ALA A 29 0.68 10.47 6.57
C ALA A 29 1.25 9.23 5.85
N VAL A 30 0.59 8.08 5.98
CA VAL A 30 0.98 6.83 5.32
C VAL A 30 -0.21 6.20 4.61
N TRP A 31 0.06 5.56 3.48
CA TRP A 31 -0.89 4.72 2.78
C TRP A 31 -0.71 3.27 3.20
N GLN A 32 -1.74 2.67 3.78
CA GLN A 32 -1.75 1.27 4.16
C GLN A 32 -2.50 0.45 3.13
N VAL A 33 -1.89 -0.63 2.65
CA VAL A 33 -2.51 -1.61 1.77
C VAL A 33 -2.93 -2.81 2.60
N LEU A 34 -4.22 -3.09 2.60
CA LEU A 34 -4.86 -4.17 3.29
C LEU A 34 -5.35 -5.20 2.28
N GLN A 35 -5.26 -6.48 2.61
CA GLN A 35 -5.90 -7.56 1.87
C GLN A 35 -6.77 -8.32 2.86
N ASP A 36 -8.08 -8.40 2.61
CA ASP A 36 -9.03 -9.06 3.51
C ASP A 36 -8.98 -8.49 4.95
N GLY A 37 -8.70 -7.19 5.07
CA GLY A 37 -8.55 -6.49 6.37
C GLY A 37 -7.20 -6.66 7.07
N ALA A 38 -6.27 -7.47 6.54
CA ALA A 38 -4.92 -7.61 7.08
C ALA A 38 -3.94 -6.65 6.38
N LEU A 39 -3.11 -5.94 7.14
CA LEU A 39 -2.07 -5.07 6.59
C LEU A 39 -1.03 -5.91 5.82
N VAL A 40 -0.89 -5.63 4.53
CA VAL A 40 0.07 -6.27 3.65
C VAL A 40 1.34 -5.44 3.54
N THR A 41 1.19 -4.13 3.32
CA THR A 41 2.31 -3.20 3.19
C THR A 41 1.86 -1.76 3.46
N SER A 42 2.83 -0.87 3.64
CA SER A 42 2.59 0.57 3.84
C SER A 42 3.57 1.40 3.04
N PHE A 43 3.09 2.49 2.44
CA PHE A 43 3.87 3.47 1.71
C PHE A 43 3.84 4.81 2.43
N PRO A 44 4.93 5.60 2.42
CA PRO A 44 4.86 6.99 2.82
C PRO A 44 3.85 7.72 1.91
N ALA A 45 3.00 8.56 2.49
CA ALA A 45 2.16 9.45 1.71
C ALA A 45 2.89 10.79 1.54
N ASP A 46 3.27 11.10 0.30
CA ASP A 46 3.87 12.39 0.00
C ASP A 46 2.79 13.49 -0.06
N ASP A 47 3.23 14.74 0.14
CA ASP A 47 2.34 15.90 -0.03
C ASP A 47 2.00 16.04 -1.52
N GLY A 48 0.74 15.76 -1.87
CA GLY A 48 0.28 15.74 -3.26
C GLY A 48 0.13 14.35 -3.89
N ASP A 49 0.38 13.25 -3.15
CA ASP A 49 0.07 11.89 -3.62
C ASP A 49 -1.43 11.79 -3.91
N GLY A 50 -1.78 11.84 -5.19
CA GLY A 50 -3.15 11.59 -5.65
C GLY A 50 -3.44 10.09 -5.67
N ALA A 51 -4.73 9.74 -5.64
CA ALA A 51 -5.15 8.34 -5.67
C ALA A 51 -4.58 7.53 -6.87
N ALA A 52 -4.37 8.18 -8.01
CA ALA A 52 -3.77 7.56 -9.19
C ALA A 52 -2.30 7.18 -9.01
N GLU A 53 -1.52 8.02 -8.32
CA GLU A 53 -0.09 7.79 -8.09
C GLU A 53 0.13 6.66 -7.10
N VAL A 54 -0.62 6.70 -5.99
CA VAL A 54 -0.66 5.62 -4.99
C VAL A 54 -1.08 4.30 -5.65
N ARG A 55 -2.14 4.31 -6.48
CA ARG A 55 -2.55 3.11 -7.22
C ARG A 55 -1.44 2.56 -8.11
N ALA A 56 -0.67 3.42 -8.78
CA ALA A 56 0.47 3.00 -9.59
C ALA A 56 1.59 2.39 -8.73
N LYS A 57 1.91 2.99 -7.57
CA LYS A 57 2.86 2.45 -6.59
C LYS A 57 2.44 1.06 -6.10
N VAL A 58 1.17 0.89 -5.70
CA VAL A 58 0.60 -0.39 -5.24
C VAL A 58 0.61 -1.43 -6.35
N THR A 59 0.21 -1.05 -7.57
CA THR A 59 0.22 -1.96 -8.73
C THR A 59 1.64 -2.41 -9.06
N GLY A 60 2.60 -1.48 -9.11
CA GLY A 60 4.01 -1.82 -9.37
C GLY A 60 4.63 -2.70 -8.28
N TRP A 61 4.26 -2.48 -7.01
CA TRP A 61 4.65 -3.37 -5.91
C TRP A 61 4.03 -4.77 -6.04
N LEU A 62 2.74 -4.87 -6.40
CA LEU A 62 2.06 -6.14 -6.68
C LEU A 62 2.70 -6.85 -7.88
N GLU A 63 3.08 -6.11 -8.92
CA GLU A 63 3.81 -6.63 -10.08
C GLU A 63 5.17 -7.19 -9.65
N GLY A 64 5.96 -6.45 -8.88
CA GLY A 64 7.28 -6.89 -8.43
C GLY A 64 7.25 -8.04 -7.44
N THR A 65 6.28 -8.05 -6.53
CA THR A 65 6.14 -9.05 -5.46
C THR A 65 5.47 -10.31 -5.96
N GLU A 66 4.35 -10.23 -6.70
CA GLU A 66 3.64 -11.41 -7.22
C GLU A 66 4.23 -11.95 -8.54
N SER A 67 5.09 -11.18 -9.25
CA SER A 67 5.87 -11.74 -10.38
C SER A 67 7.15 -12.44 -9.94
N ARG A 68 7.59 -12.25 -8.69
CA ARG A 68 8.63 -13.07 -8.07
C ARG A 68 7.98 -14.05 -7.11
N PRO A 69 7.69 -15.30 -7.53
CA PRO A 69 7.37 -16.34 -6.55
C PRO A 69 8.61 -16.57 -5.68
N GLU A 70 8.61 -16.01 -4.47
CA GLU A 70 9.32 -16.52 -3.29
C GLU A 70 10.80 -16.90 -3.45
N ALA A 71 11.58 -16.15 -4.22
CA ALA A 71 13.01 -16.43 -4.42
C ALA A 71 13.93 -15.30 -3.94
N ASP A 72 13.61 -14.60 -2.84
CA ASP A 72 14.63 -13.82 -2.07
C ASP A 72 14.17 -13.35 -0.67
N VAL A 73 13.60 -14.22 0.17
CA VAL A 73 13.53 -13.97 1.63
C VAL A 73 14.14 -15.19 2.35
N GLY A 74 15.40 -15.44 2.04
CA GLY A 74 16.16 -16.59 2.49
C GLY A 74 17.67 -16.38 2.35
N ARG A 75 18.17 -15.18 2.70
CA ARG A 75 19.58 -14.87 3.00
C ARG A 75 19.53 -13.54 3.76
N ARG A 76 20.04 -13.41 4.97
CA ARG A 76 21.24 -14.00 5.56
C ARG A 76 21.21 -13.80 7.07
#